data_AF-A0A1I0PKU6-F1
#
_entry.id   AF-A0A1I0PKU6-F1
#
_cell.length_a   1.000
_cell.length_b   1.000
_cell.length_c   1.000
_cell.angle_alpha   90.00
_cell.angle_beta   90.00
_cell.angle_gamma   90.00
#
_symmetry.space_group_name_H-M   'P 1'
#
loop_
_entity.id
_entity.type
_entity.pdbx_description
1 polymer ?
#
loop_
_entity_poly.entity_id
_entity_poly.type
_entity_poly.pdbx_seq_one_letter_code
_entity_poly.pdbx_strand_id
1 'polypeptide(L)'
;MTIMKGAKGFKFRLFIFLLIVLIVVTALGIHHWEKETISPNNQTLNLHEYNQKCKLIIHSKQPKNTSVGKWIDNKITEVTNGSEITLKDWFAVYPHINRTSPPEGWNAYLIYWPEKFNLTLPCSIGGFTMALVGRKSGESFYQAALINETFPKHETECWDGGKGRWLELPPGKAYFAVQFIPTANTTWKLTVLTPTKTWTDFRDYHIFIETPIELNATCTCPIETLVKRFETSIKAQGFEETELWTTPGENDCFKPLSVKLYRRGDEYLYVEFAQVKGLDLVRVLMVLSEDEGVVKAYAKAFSAVGDEG
;
A
#
# COMPACT_ATOMS: atom_id res chain seq x y z
N MET A 1 -29.83 -70.02 -44.10
CA MET A 1 -28.65 -69.13 -44.09
C MET A 1 -29.01 -67.86 -43.32
N THR A 2 -28.06 -67.32 -42.59
CA THR A 2 -28.15 -66.66 -41.27
C THR A 2 -28.82 -65.27 -41.23
N ILE A 3 -29.54 -65.00 -40.13
CA ILE A 3 -30.07 -63.69 -39.70
C ILE A 3 -28.93 -62.84 -39.11
N MET A 4 -28.84 -61.55 -39.44
CA MET A 4 -28.13 -60.55 -38.61
C MET A 4 -29.07 -59.42 -38.20
N LYS A 5 -29.51 -59.49 -36.94
CA LYS A 5 -30.06 -58.37 -36.14
C LYS A 5 -28.89 -57.68 -35.46
N GLY A 6 -28.68 -56.38 -35.67
CA GLY A 6 -27.61 -55.67 -34.95
C GLY A 6 -27.43 -54.20 -35.30
N ALA A 7 -28.44 -53.36 -35.08
CA ALA A 7 -28.26 -51.90 -35.21
C ALA A 7 -29.05 -51.05 -34.19
N LYS A 8 -30.02 -51.62 -33.46
CA LYS A 8 -30.78 -50.88 -32.43
C LYS A 8 -30.09 -50.79 -31.07
N GLY A 9 -29.13 -51.68 -30.77
CA GLY A 9 -28.44 -51.71 -29.48
C GLY A 9 -27.35 -50.64 -29.32
N PHE A 10 -26.73 -50.19 -30.41
CA PHE A 10 -25.59 -49.26 -30.33
C PHE A 10 -26.01 -47.83 -29.97
N LYS A 11 -27.10 -47.33 -30.58
CA LYS A 11 -27.64 -45.99 -30.29
C LYS A 11 -28.17 -45.87 -28.86
N PHE A 12 -28.79 -46.94 -28.34
CA PHE A 12 -29.29 -46.97 -26.96
C PHE A 12 -28.15 -47.03 -25.94
N ARG A 13 -27.09 -47.78 -26.21
CA ARG A 13 -25.89 -47.83 -25.35
C ARG A 13 -25.14 -46.50 -25.34
N LEU A 14 -25.05 -45.81 -26.47
CA LEU A 14 -24.42 -44.48 -26.54
C LEU A 14 -25.22 -43.43 -25.75
N PHE A 15 -26.55 -43.49 -25.80
CA PHE A 15 -27.41 -42.59 -25.04
C PHE A 15 -27.31 -42.83 -23.53
N ILE A 16 -27.29 -44.10 -23.09
CA ILE A 16 -27.05 -44.45 -21.68
C ILE A 16 -25.68 -43.97 -21.21
N PHE A 17 -24.64 -44.14 -22.04
CA PHE A 17 -23.29 -43.71 -21.68
C PHE A 17 -23.20 -42.19 -21.51
N LEU A 18 -23.80 -41.41 -22.42
CA LEU A 18 -23.86 -39.95 -22.30
C LEU A 18 -24.67 -39.50 -21.07
N LEU A 19 -25.75 -40.18 -20.72
CA LEU A 19 -26.53 -39.89 -19.52
C LEU A 19 -25.74 -40.15 -18.24
N ILE A 20 -24.97 -41.26 -18.19
CA ILE A 20 -24.11 -41.57 -17.04
C ILE A 20 -22.98 -40.54 -16.92
N VAL A 21 -22.34 -40.16 -18.02
CA VAL A 21 -21.31 -39.11 -18.01
C VAL A 21 -21.88 -37.78 -17.52
N LEU A 22 -23.08 -37.39 -17.96
CA LEU A 22 -23.74 -36.17 -17.50
C LEU A 22 -24.02 -36.22 -15.99
N ILE A 23 -24.55 -37.34 -15.49
CA ILE A 23 -24.83 -37.53 -14.05
C ILE A 23 -23.53 -37.47 -13.25
N VAL A 24 -22.45 -38.12 -13.71
CA VAL A 24 -21.15 -38.11 -13.04
C VAL A 24 -20.52 -36.71 -13.05
N VAL A 25 -20.63 -35.96 -14.16
CA VAL A 25 -20.14 -34.57 -14.22
C VAL A 25 -20.96 -33.65 -13.33
N THR A 26 -22.29 -33.81 -13.24
CA THR A 26 -23.11 -33.04 -12.30
C THR A 26 -22.86 -33.43 -10.85
N ALA A 27 -22.67 -34.71 -10.55
CA ALA A 27 -22.37 -35.18 -9.20
C ALA A 27 -20.97 -34.73 -8.75
N LEU A 28 -19.96 -34.79 -9.63
CA LEU A 28 -18.62 -34.27 -9.35
C LEU A 28 -18.59 -32.73 -9.30
N GLY A 29 -19.39 -32.04 -10.13
CA GLY A 29 -19.53 -30.59 -10.08
C GLY A 29 -20.19 -30.11 -8.78
N ILE A 30 -21.17 -30.85 -8.26
CA ILE A 30 -21.79 -30.57 -6.96
C ILE A 30 -20.83 -30.95 -5.82
N HIS A 31 -20.07 -32.05 -5.94
CA HIS A 31 -19.14 -32.47 -4.88
C HIS A 31 -17.84 -31.66 -4.83
N HIS A 32 -17.42 -31.04 -5.94
CA HIS A 32 -16.27 -30.12 -5.99
C HIS A 32 -16.62 -28.70 -5.52
N TRP A 33 -17.91 -28.40 -5.35
CA TRP A 33 -18.39 -27.14 -4.77
C TRP A 33 -18.68 -27.21 -3.26
N GLU A 34 -18.56 -28.38 -2.64
CA GLU A 34 -18.85 -28.59 -1.21
C GLU A 34 -17.60 -28.90 -0.35
N LYS A 35 -16.39 -28.73 -0.90
CA LYS A 35 -15.14 -28.95 -0.14
C LYS A 35 -14.07 -27.91 -0.49
N GLU A 36 -14.32 -26.68 -0.06
CA GLU A 36 -13.28 -25.76 0.45
C GLU A 36 -13.91 -24.57 1.17
N THR A 37 -14.83 -24.85 2.11
CA THR A 37 -15.04 -23.93 3.23
C THR A 37 -13.83 -24.05 4.15
N ILE A 38 -12.78 -23.30 3.83
CA ILE A 38 -11.80 -22.86 4.81
C ILE A 38 -12.61 -22.15 5.88
N SER A 39 -12.68 -22.74 7.07
CA SER A 39 -13.29 -22.15 8.25
C SER A 39 -12.64 -20.77 8.45
N PRO A 40 -13.35 -19.63 8.27
CA PRO A 40 -12.89 -18.43 8.93
C PRO A 40 -13.02 -18.75 10.41
N ASN A 41 -11.94 -18.58 11.15
CA ASN A 41 -12.00 -18.58 12.59
C ASN A 41 -12.92 -17.40 12.96
N ASN A 42 -14.22 -17.67 13.09
CA ASN A 42 -15.22 -16.73 13.55
C ASN A 42 -14.96 -16.50 15.04
N GLN A 43 -13.87 -15.79 15.34
CA GLN A 43 -13.95 -14.81 16.39
C GLN A 43 -15.00 -13.81 15.91
N THR A 44 -16.22 -13.99 16.41
CA THR A 44 -17.22 -12.93 16.46
C THR A 44 -16.53 -11.70 17.05
N LEU A 45 -16.02 -10.82 16.18
CA LEU A 45 -15.71 -9.43 16.51
C LEU A 45 -16.92 -8.93 17.25
N ASN A 46 -16.73 -8.57 18.52
CA ASN A 46 -17.82 -8.09 19.34
C ASN A 46 -18.46 -6.92 18.57
N LEU A 47 -19.79 -6.87 18.48
CA LEU A 47 -20.51 -5.75 17.84
C LEU A 47 -20.06 -4.38 18.42
N HIS A 48 -19.50 -4.41 19.63
CA HIS A 48 -18.87 -3.30 20.32
C HIS A 48 -17.52 -2.83 19.72
N GLU A 49 -16.72 -3.72 19.14
CA GLU A 49 -15.48 -3.39 18.39
C GLU A 49 -15.79 -2.78 17.02
N TYR A 50 -16.87 -3.23 16.37
CA TYR A 50 -17.32 -2.69 15.08
C TYR A 50 -17.80 -1.24 15.15
N ASN A 51 -18.24 -0.76 16.33
CA ASN A 51 -18.69 0.63 16.54
C ASN A 51 -17.63 1.56 17.14
N GLN A 52 -16.49 1.05 17.62
CA GLN A 52 -15.41 1.90 18.14
C GLN A 52 -14.62 2.50 16.98
N LYS A 53 -14.59 3.83 16.85
CA LYS A 53 -13.74 4.54 15.88
C LYS A 53 -12.27 4.12 16.04
N CYS A 54 -11.58 3.82 14.94
CA CYS A 54 -10.14 3.58 14.96
C CYS A 54 -9.43 4.83 15.42
N LYS A 55 -8.59 4.69 16.44
CA LYS A 55 -7.79 5.79 16.98
C LYS A 55 -6.38 5.31 17.29
N LEU A 56 -5.43 6.23 17.15
CA LEU A 56 -4.10 6.05 17.68
C LEU A 56 -4.16 6.23 19.20
N ILE A 57 -3.62 5.28 19.96
CA ILE A 57 -3.31 5.51 21.37
C ILE A 57 -1.80 5.71 21.46
N ILE A 58 -1.40 6.81 22.09
CA ILE A 58 -0.01 7.09 22.42
C ILE A 58 0.15 6.88 23.93
N HIS A 59 0.97 5.91 24.30
CA HIS A 59 1.22 5.54 25.69
C HIS A 59 2.36 6.36 26.31
N SER A 60 3.22 6.97 25.50
CA SER A 60 4.25 7.88 25.96
C SER A 60 3.75 9.33 26.07
N LYS A 61 4.50 10.17 26.79
CA LYS A 61 4.23 11.61 26.83
C LYS A 61 4.47 12.19 25.44
N GLN A 62 3.41 12.69 24.79
CA GLN A 62 3.56 13.40 23.52
C GLN A 62 4.58 14.54 23.67
N PRO A 63 5.54 14.67 22.73
CA PRO A 63 6.44 15.80 22.75
C PRO A 63 5.63 17.08 22.58
N LYS A 64 5.88 18.07 23.44
CA LYS A 64 5.03 19.27 23.61
C LYS A 64 4.82 20.11 22.33
N ASN A 65 5.59 19.88 21.27
CA ASN A 65 5.58 20.67 20.05
C ASN A 65 5.42 19.84 18.76
N THR A 66 5.15 18.54 18.85
CA THR A 66 5.12 17.67 17.67
C THR A 66 3.76 17.02 17.52
N SER A 67 3.00 17.48 16.52
CA SER A 67 1.79 16.78 16.11
C SER A 67 2.21 15.50 15.39
N VAL A 68 2.16 14.39 16.11
CA VAL A 68 2.22 13.03 15.58
C VAL A 68 1.21 12.93 14.42
N GLY A 69 1.64 12.43 13.26
CA GLY A 69 0.88 12.55 12.00
C GLY A 69 1.46 13.53 10.96
N LYS A 70 2.54 14.25 11.29
CA LYS A 70 3.30 15.11 10.35
C LYS A 70 4.35 14.34 9.55
N TRP A 71 4.92 15.02 8.56
CA TRP A 71 6.16 14.71 7.83
C TRP A 71 7.18 13.94 8.67
N ILE A 72 7.37 12.66 8.38
CA ILE A 72 8.45 11.85 8.94
C ILE A 72 9.56 11.79 7.89
N ASP A 73 10.79 11.72 8.37
CA ASP A 73 11.96 11.38 7.57
C ASP A 73 11.75 10.05 6.83
N ASN A 74 12.63 9.74 5.90
CA ASN A 74 12.63 8.48 5.16
C ASN A 74 12.97 7.26 6.04
N LYS A 75 12.91 7.37 7.38
CA LYS A 75 13.28 6.31 8.33
C LYS A 75 12.28 6.23 9.48
N ILE A 76 11.89 5.00 9.79
CA ILE A 76 11.12 4.66 10.98
C ILE A 76 11.68 3.36 11.58
N THR A 77 12.00 3.40 12.87
CA THR A 77 12.63 2.29 13.57
C THR A 77 11.68 1.74 14.62
N GLU A 78 11.42 0.44 14.56
CA GLU A 78 10.76 -0.29 15.63
C GLU A 78 11.79 -0.75 16.67
N VAL A 79 11.46 -0.58 17.95
CA VAL A 79 12.29 -1.02 19.06
C VAL A 79 11.55 -2.10 19.84
N THR A 80 12.01 -3.35 19.71
CA THR A 80 11.37 -4.52 20.34
C THR A 80 12.41 -5.37 21.06
N ASN A 81 12.28 -5.54 22.38
CA ASN A 81 13.12 -6.43 23.20
C ASN A 81 14.64 -6.26 22.99
N GLY A 82 15.11 -5.02 22.79
CA GLY A 82 16.52 -4.69 22.58
C GLY A 82 17.02 -4.87 21.13
N SER A 83 16.14 -5.30 20.22
CA SER A 83 16.38 -5.24 18.78
C SER A 83 15.83 -3.93 18.19
N GLU A 84 16.51 -3.43 17.16
CA GLU A 84 16.10 -2.24 16.43
C GLU A 84 16.12 -2.54 14.93
N ILE A 85 14.95 -2.47 14.30
CA ILE A 85 14.79 -2.67 12.86
C ILE A 85 14.22 -1.39 12.27
N THR A 86 14.93 -0.83 11.31
CA THR A 86 14.56 0.41 10.60
C THR A 86 14.01 0.08 9.23
N LEU A 87 12.81 0.57 8.92
CA LEU A 87 12.39 0.76 7.54
C LEU A 87 12.97 2.08 7.04
N LYS A 88 13.81 2.01 6.01
CA LYS A 88 14.19 3.14 5.18
C LYS A 88 13.27 3.17 3.96
N ASP A 89 12.59 4.28 3.70
CA ASP A 89 11.61 4.49 2.63
C ASP A 89 11.87 5.84 1.94
N TRP A 90 12.90 5.87 1.08
CA TRP A 90 13.48 7.08 0.50
C TRP A 90 13.05 7.30 -0.95
N PHE A 91 12.76 8.55 -1.32
CA PHE A 91 12.54 8.92 -2.70
C PHE A 91 13.16 10.29 -3.05
N ALA A 92 13.37 10.52 -4.33
CA ALA A 92 13.74 11.81 -4.90
C ALA A 92 13.18 11.96 -6.33
N VAL A 93 13.08 13.19 -6.83
CA VAL A 93 12.69 13.49 -8.22
C VAL A 93 13.76 14.38 -8.86
N TYR A 94 14.19 14.02 -10.06
CA TYR A 94 15.25 14.65 -10.84
C TYR A 94 14.73 15.07 -12.23
N PRO A 95 15.33 16.09 -12.88
CA PRO A 95 15.02 16.39 -14.27
C PRO A 95 15.72 15.39 -15.20
N HIS A 96 15.13 15.10 -16.35
CA HIS A 96 15.60 14.08 -17.29
C HIS A 96 17.04 14.30 -17.83
N ILE A 97 17.53 15.55 -17.85
CA ILE A 97 18.76 15.92 -18.57
C ILE A 97 20.02 15.70 -17.71
N ASN A 98 19.90 15.78 -16.37
CA ASN A 98 21.06 15.63 -15.49
C ASN A 98 20.64 15.31 -14.06
N ARG A 99 21.05 14.13 -13.56
CA ARG A 99 20.88 13.68 -12.16
C ARG A 99 21.61 14.56 -11.13
N THR A 100 22.47 15.47 -11.59
CA THR A 100 23.21 16.43 -10.77
C THR A 100 22.70 17.87 -10.90
N SER A 101 21.74 18.16 -11.78
CA SER A 101 21.11 19.48 -11.88
C SER A 101 19.89 19.57 -10.96
N PRO A 102 19.56 20.76 -10.42
CA PRO A 102 18.29 20.97 -9.73
C PRO A 102 17.14 20.59 -10.67
N PRO A 103 16.03 20.04 -10.15
CA PRO A 103 14.89 19.62 -10.95
C PRO A 103 14.09 20.84 -11.43
N GLU A 104 14.65 21.56 -12.40
CA GLU A 104 14.00 22.72 -13.02
C GLU A 104 12.64 22.32 -13.59
N GLY A 105 11.58 22.98 -13.08
CA GLY A 105 10.21 22.71 -13.50
C GLY A 105 9.43 21.75 -12.60
N TRP A 106 10.04 21.25 -11.52
CA TRP A 106 9.36 20.46 -10.48
C TRP A 106 9.28 21.22 -9.16
N ASN A 107 8.11 21.16 -8.52
CA ASN A 107 7.90 21.72 -7.19
C ASN A 107 7.18 20.70 -6.31
N ALA A 108 7.66 20.50 -5.08
CA ALA A 108 6.93 19.82 -4.03
C ALA A 108 6.37 20.84 -3.03
N TYR A 109 5.06 20.94 -3.01
CA TYR A 109 4.33 21.70 -1.99
C TYR A 109 4.07 20.78 -0.81
N LEU A 110 4.68 21.12 0.31
CA LEU A 110 4.60 20.32 1.51
C LEU A 110 3.28 20.63 2.24
N ILE A 111 2.20 19.98 1.80
CA ILE A 111 0.83 20.15 2.33
C ILE A 111 0.18 18.84 2.75
N TYR A 112 -0.45 18.82 3.93
CA TYR A 112 -1.24 17.67 4.37
C TYR A 112 -2.58 17.59 3.61
N TRP A 113 -2.52 17.10 2.37
CA TRP A 113 -3.66 17.04 1.47
C TRP A 113 -4.78 16.07 1.88
N PRO A 114 -4.55 14.96 2.62
CA PRO A 114 -5.64 14.04 2.95
C PRO A 114 -6.81 14.72 3.70
N GLU A 115 -6.51 15.70 4.56
CA GLU A 115 -7.53 16.49 5.26
C GLU A 115 -8.42 17.28 4.29
N LYS A 116 -7.84 17.88 3.25
CA LYS A 116 -8.57 18.67 2.24
C LYS A 116 -9.65 17.84 1.52
N PHE A 117 -9.43 16.53 1.38
CA PHE A 117 -10.32 15.63 0.65
C PHE A 117 -11.12 14.69 1.57
N ASN A 118 -11.05 14.88 2.90
CA ASN A 118 -11.61 13.96 3.91
C ASN A 118 -11.14 12.51 3.75
N LEU A 119 -9.88 12.32 3.35
CA LEU A 119 -9.22 11.03 3.16
C LEU A 119 -8.17 10.77 4.25
N THR A 120 -8.43 11.21 5.47
CA THR A 120 -7.51 11.05 6.60
C THR A 120 -7.50 9.61 7.10
N LEU A 121 -6.32 8.99 7.11
CA LEU A 121 -6.14 7.65 7.65
C LEU A 121 -6.16 7.71 9.19
N PRO A 122 -7.05 6.94 9.85
CA PRO A 122 -6.98 6.80 11.29
C PRO A 122 -5.70 6.05 11.68
N CYS A 123 -5.27 6.20 12.92
CA CYS A 123 -4.09 5.52 13.47
C CYS A 123 -2.73 5.83 12.82
N SER A 124 -2.66 6.77 11.89
CA SER A 124 -1.39 7.16 11.30
C SER A 124 -0.45 7.77 12.36
N ILE A 125 0.75 7.21 12.52
CA ILE A 125 1.81 7.79 13.36
C ILE A 125 2.62 8.86 12.62
N GLY A 126 2.39 8.98 11.32
CA GLY A 126 2.95 10.01 10.43
C GLY A 126 3.31 9.43 9.08
N GLY A 127 4.20 10.11 8.36
CA GLY A 127 4.66 9.75 7.03
C GLY A 127 4.92 11.01 6.22
N PHE A 128 4.83 10.96 4.90
CA PHE A 128 5.18 12.06 4.01
C PHE A 128 4.01 12.39 3.07
N THR A 129 3.51 13.64 3.02
CA THR A 129 2.28 13.97 2.26
C THR A 129 2.40 15.24 1.44
N MET A 130 2.66 15.23 0.14
CA MET A 130 2.89 16.46 -0.64
C MET A 130 1.96 16.58 -1.87
N ALA A 131 1.95 17.77 -2.48
CA ALA A 131 1.55 17.92 -3.87
C ALA A 131 2.79 18.16 -4.74
N LEU A 132 3.02 17.26 -5.68
CA LEU A 132 4.06 17.36 -6.70
C LEU A 132 3.48 18.00 -7.96
N VAL A 133 4.18 18.98 -8.50
CA VAL A 133 3.81 19.66 -9.74
C VAL A 133 5.02 19.69 -10.67
N GLY A 134 4.94 18.92 -11.76
CA GLY A 134 5.93 18.86 -12.83
C GLY A 134 5.43 19.55 -14.09
N ARG A 135 6.21 20.49 -14.63
CA ARG A 135 5.92 21.14 -15.93
C ARG A 135 6.41 20.33 -17.13
N LYS A 136 7.32 19.39 -16.89
CA LYS A 136 7.93 18.47 -17.87
C LYS A 136 8.06 17.11 -17.19
N SER A 137 8.30 16.05 -17.97
CA SER A 137 8.64 14.76 -17.38
C SER A 137 9.94 14.83 -16.56
N GLY A 138 10.08 13.92 -15.61
CA GLY A 138 11.21 13.84 -14.69
C GLY A 138 11.54 12.39 -14.38
N GLU A 139 12.73 12.14 -13.85
CA GLU A 139 13.15 10.82 -13.40
C GLU A 139 12.99 10.75 -11.88
N SER A 140 12.17 9.84 -11.38
CA SER A 140 12.08 9.55 -9.95
C SER A 140 13.08 8.48 -9.55
N PHE A 141 13.59 8.62 -8.34
CA PHE A 141 14.33 7.60 -7.64
C PHE A 141 13.54 7.15 -6.42
N TYR A 142 13.42 5.84 -6.23
CA TYR A 142 12.79 5.26 -5.05
C TYR A 142 13.62 4.10 -4.51
N GLN A 143 13.90 4.10 -3.21
CA GLN A 143 14.61 3.03 -2.52
C GLN A 143 13.95 2.78 -1.18
N ALA A 144 13.65 1.51 -0.93
CA ALA A 144 13.20 1.03 0.35
C ALA A 144 14.07 -0.14 0.78
N ALA A 145 14.39 -0.19 2.07
CA ALA A 145 15.21 -1.24 2.66
C ALA A 145 14.87 -1.43 4.14
N LEU A 146 15.07 -2.65 4.63
CA LEU A 146 15.04 -2.98 6.05
C LEU A 146 16.46 -3.05 6.59
N ILE A 147 16.74 -2.29 7.64
CA ILE A 147 18.07 -2.23 8.26
C ILE A 147 17.95 -2.79 9.68
N ASN A 148 18.67 -3.86 9.97
CA ASN A 148 18.92 -4.26 11.34
C ASN A 148 19.99 -3.32 11.92
N GLU A 149 19.59 -2.47 12.87
CA GLU A 149 20.48 -1.51 13.52
C GLU A 149 21.33 -2.15 14.63
N THR A 150 20.94 -3.35 15.09
CA THR A 150 21.71 -4.16 16.04
C THR A 150 22.96 -4.72 15.35
N PHE A 151 24.12 -4.58 16.00
CA PHE A 151 25.39 -5.03 15.42
C PHE A 151 25.49 -6.56 15.34
N PRO A 152 25.97 -7.14 14.21
CA PRO A 152 26.39 -6.47 12.97
C PRO A 152 25.20 -5.93 12.17
N LYS A 153 25.36 -4.70 11.65
CA LYS A 153 24.30 -4.06 10.85
C LYS A 153 24.14 -4.78 9.52
N HIS A 154 22.89 -5.06 9.16
CA HIS A 154 22.53 -5.70 7.89
C HIS A 154 21.40 -4.92 7.22
N GLU A 155 21.57 -4.57 5.94
CA GLU A 155 20.57 -3.91 5.10
C GLU A 155 20.04 -4.91 4.08
N THR A 156 18.72 -5.05 4.01
CA THR A 156 18.00 -5.86 3.04
C THR A 156 17.17 -4.93 2.16
N GLU A 157 17.58 -4.79 0.91
CA GLU A 157 16.84 -4.01 -0.09
C GLU A 157 15.52 -4.70 -0.44
N CYS A 158 14.48 -3.92 -0.72
CA CYS A 158 13.14 -4.48 -0.96
C CYS A 158 12.93 -5.01 -2.38
N TRP A 159 13.87 -4.76 -3.30
CA TRP A 159 13.85 -5.23 -4.67
C TRP A 159 15.22 -5.78 -5.09
N ASP A 160 15.19 -6.84 -5.90
CA ASP A 160 16.38 -7.45 -6.50
C ASP A 160 17.17 -6.42 -7.34
N GLY A 161 18.47 -6.28 -7.05
CA GLY A 161 19.40 -5.47 -7.86
C GLY A 161 19.99 -4.22 -7.19
N GLY A 162 19.61 -3.92 -5.94
CA GLY A 162 20.42 -3.13 -5.00
C GLY A 162 20.75 -1.67 -5.36
N LYS A 163 19.93 -0.99 -6.18
CA LYS A 163 20.19 0.42 -6.57
C LYS A 163 18.94 1.29 -6.65
N GLY A 164 17.87 0.93 -5.94
CA GLY A 164 16.57 1.61 -6.07
C GLY A 164 15.97 1.52 -7.49
N ARG A 165 14.76 2.04 -7.64
CA ARG A 165 14.02 2.07 -8.90
C ARG A 165 14.11 3.47 -9.50
N TRP A 166 14.57 3.55 -10.73
CA TRP A 166 14.54 4.76 -11.55
C TRP A 166 13.36 4.67 -12.50
N LEU A 167 12.39 5.58 -12.37
CA LEU A 167 11.16 5.54 -13.15
C LEU A 167 10.79 6.94 -13.65
N GLU A 168 10.36 7.04 -14.91
CA GLU A 168 9.91 8.30 -15.48
C GLU A 168 8.55 8.70 -14.87
N LEU A 169 8.46 9.93 -14.38
CA LEU A 169 7.23 10.57 -13.97
C LEU A 169 6.76 11.54 -15.07
N PRO A 170 5.51 11.44 -15.53
CA PRO A 170 4.96 12.37 -16.50
C PRO A 170 4.78 13.78 -15.89
N PRO A 171 4.71 14.83 -16.75
CA PRO A 171 4.28 16.14 -16.28
C PRO A 171 2.86 16.08 -15.72
N GLY A 172 2.53 17.03 -14.86
CA GLY A 172 1.21 17.12 -14.24
C GLY A 172 1.29 17.39 -12.75
N LYS A 173 0.16 17.19 -12.08
CA LYS A 173 0.01 17.38 -10.64
C LYS A 173 -0.43 16.08 -9.98
N ALA A 174 0.30 15.65 -8.97
CA ALA A 174 -0.04 14.50 -8.15
C ALA A 174 -0.03 14.88 -6.67
N TYR A 175 -1.10 14.55 -5.96
CA TYR A 175 -1.11 14.51 -4.51
C TYR A 175 -0.58 13.15 -4.08
N PHE A 176 0.52 13.15 -3.34
CA PHE A 176 1.25 11.95 -2.94
C PHE A 176 1.27 11.84 -1.42
N ALA A 177 0.95 10.68 -0.86
CA ALA A 177 1.09 10.43 0.56
C ALA A 177 1.64 9.03 0.82
N VAL A 178 2.64 8.95 1.68
CA VAL A 178 3.04 7.72 2.38
C VAL A 178 2.69 7.93 3.85
N GLN A 179 2.03 6.96 4.48
CA GLN A 179 1.69 7.01 5.90
C GLN A 179 1.98 5.67 6.56
N PHE A 180 2.21 5.70 7.87
CA PHE A 180 2.57 4.53 8.65
C PHE A 180 1.57 4.28 9.76
N ILE A 181 1.15 3.03 9.91
CA ILE A 181 0.16 2.60 10.90
C ILE A 181 0.78 1.47 11.75
N PRO A 182 0.89 1.65 13.08
CA PRO A 182 1.35 0.59 13.96
C PRO A 182 0.26 -0.47 14.11
N THR A 183 0.66 -1.74 14.04
CA THR A 183 -0.24 -2.90 14.16
C THR A 183 -0.14 -3.62 15.51
N ALA A 184 0.93 -3.34 16.27
CA ALA A 184 1.08 -3.78 17.64
C ALA A 184 1.39 -2.60 18.57
N ASN A 185 1.52 -2.89 19.87
CA ASN A 185 1.94 -1.93 20.87
C ASN A 185 3.46 -1.94 20.99
N THR A 186 4.12 -1.06 20.24
CA THR A 186 5.58 -0.97 20.18
C THR A 186 6.07 0.47 20.31
N THR A 187 7.36 0.59 20.63
CA THR A 187 8.09 1.86 20.61
C THR A 187 8.65 2.12 19.22
N TRP A 188 8.34 3.29 18.68
CA TRP A 188 8.79 3.78 17.39
C TRP A 188 9.74 4.96 17.58
N LYS A 189 10.95 4.85 17.02
CA LYS A 189 11.88 5.97 16.88
C LYS A 189 11.76 6.52 15.46
N LEU A 190 11.58 7.84 15.35
CA LEU A 190 11.40 8.52 14.07
C LEU A 190 11.87 9.97 14.16
N THR A 191 12.14 10.59 13.02
CA THR A 191 12.46 12.01 12.93
C THR A 191 11.32 12.73 12.23
N VAL A 192 10.67 13.69 12.89
CA VAL A 192 9.69 14.55 12.24
C VAL A 192 10.41 15.69 11.53
N LEU A 193 10.13 15.84 10.24
CA LEU A 193 10.67 16.87 9.35
C LEU A 193 9.71 18.05 9.24
N THR A 194 9.94 19.14 9.99
CA THR A 194 9.08 20.33 9.86
C THR A 194 9.60 21.23 8.75
N PRO A 195 8.86 21.41 7.62
CA PRO A 195 9.36 22.23 6.53
C PRO A 195 9.38 23.71 6.85
N THR A 196 10.43 24.38 6.42
CA THR A 196 10.64 25.83 6.58
C THR A 196 10.31 26.63 5.31
N LYS A 197 10.29 25.96 4.15
CA LYS A 197 10.00 26.54 2.82
C LYS A 197 9.52 25.46 1.85
N THR A 198 9.03 25.87 0.69
CA THR A 198 8.69 24.97 -0.43
C THR A 198 9.92 24.17 -0.88
N TRP A 199 9.72 22.89 -1.23
CA TRP A 199 10.80 22.03 -1.70
C TRP A 199 10.93 22.11 -3.22
N THR A 200 11.93 22.84 -3.69
CA THR A 200 12.21 23.05 -5.12
C THR A 200 13.49 22.35 -5.59
N ASP A 201 14.35 21.93 -4.66
CA ASP A 201 15.48 21.04 -4.91
C ASP A 201 15.36 19.83 -3.98
N PHE A 202 14.94 18.69 -4.52
CA PHE A 202 14.69 17.44 -3.77
C PHE A 202 15.95 16.84 -3.11
N ARG A 203 17.11 17.44 -3.32
CA ARG A 203 18.38 17.10 -2.65
C ARG A 203 18.66 17.97 -1.43
N ASP A 204 18.03 19.15 -1.34
CA ASP A 204 18.22 20.04 -0.21
C ASP A 204 17.32 19.60 0.96
N TYR A 205 17.89 18.85 1.90
CA TYR A 205 17.20 18.48 3.15
C TYR A 205 17.34 19.56 4.24
N HIS A 206 18.14 20.61 4.03
CA HIS A 206 18.29 21.73 4.99
C HIS A 206 17.04 22.62 5.04
N ILE A 207 16.00 22.27 4.29
CA ILE A 207 14.69 22.93 4.33
C ILE A 207 13.84 22.44 5.50
N PHE A 208 14.27 21.39 6.20
CA PHE A 208 13.54 20.79 7.31
C PHE A 208 14.20 21.10 8.65
N ILE A 209 13.37 21.41 9.64
CA ILE A 209 13.75 21.32 11.05
C ILE A 209 13.48 19.89 11.49
N GLU A 210 14.54 19.17 11.83
CA GLU A 210 14.47 17.80 12.30
C GLU A 210 14.15 17.76 13.80
N THR A 211 13.16 16.96 14.17
CA THR A 211 12.80 16.73 15.57
C THR A 211 12.75 15.22 15.82
N PRO A 212 13.74 14.64 16.51
CA PRO A 212 13.68 13.23 16.87
C PRO A 212 12.55 12.99 17.88
N ILE A 213 11.83 11.90 17.67
CA ILE A 213 10.71 11.47 18.51
C ILE A 213 10.88 9.99 18.81
N GLU A 214 10.61 9.65 20.05
CA GLU A 214 10.31 8.29 20.45
C GLU A 214 8.86 8.25 20.95
N LEU A 215 8.04 7.43 20.32
CA LEU A 215 6.64 7.28 20.68
C LEU A 215 6.30 5.81 20.90
N ASN A 216 5.64 5.53 22.01
CA ASN A 216 4.99 4.25 22.21
C ASN A 216 3.55 4.42 21.73
N ALA A 217 3.16 3.72 20.67
CA ALA A 217 1.82 3.85 20.12
C ALA A 217 1.28 2.58 19.48
N THR A 218 -0.03 2.48 19.48
CA THR A 218 -0.77 1.37 18.91
C THR A 218 -2.07 1.85 18.26
N CYS A 219 -2.51 1.18 17.20
CA CYS A 219 -3.84 1.37 16.65
C CYS A 219 -4.85 0.53 17.44
N THR A 220 -5.99 1.11 17.81
CA THR A 220 -7.04 0.35 18.51
C THR A 220 -7.79 -0.65 17.65
N CYS A 221 -7.53 -0.68 16.34
CA CYS A 221 -8.24 -1.51 15.39
C CYS A 221 -7.32 -2.58 14.82
N PRO A 222 -7.85 -3.80 14.58
CA PRO A 222 -7.24 -4.72 13.62
C PRO A 222 -7.11 -4.05 12.26
N ILE A 223 -6.02 -4.35 11.54
CA ILE A 223 -5.70 -3.67 10.28
C ILE A 223 -6.79 -3.89 9.23
N GLU A 224 -7.40 -5.07 9.17
CA GLU A 224 -8.46 -5.39 8.22
C GLU A 224 -9.70 -4.53 8.45
N THR A 225 -9.99 -4.23 9.72
CA THR A 225 -11.10 -3.34 10.09
C THR A 225 -10.79 -1.91 9.69
N LEU A 226 -9.54 -1.46 9.90
CA LEU A 226 -9.09 -0.14 9.49
C LEU A 226 -9.18 0.03 7.96
N VAL A 227 -8.67 -0.93 7.19
CA VAL A 227 -8.73 -0.93 5.72
C VAL A 227 -10.18 -0.82 5.26
N LYS A 228 -11.07 -1.72 5.70
CA LYS A 228 -12.49 -1.69 5.30
C LYS A 228 -13.18 -0.36 5.63
N ARG A 229 -12.89 0.23 6.79
CA ARG A 229 -13.44 1.53 7.19
C ARG A 229 -12.90 2.66 6.33
N PHE A 230 -11.61 2.63 6.02
CA PHE A 230 -11.01 3.63 5.14
C PHE A 230 -11.59 3.54 3.72
N GLU A 231 -11.71 2.33 3.16
CA GLU A 231 -12.40 2.10 1.88
C GLU A 231 -13.85 2.60 1.89
N THR A 232 -14.57 2.38 2.99
CA THR A 232 -15.93 2.92 3.16
C THR A 232 -15.93 4.44 3.18
N SER A 233 -14.95 5.08 3.82
CA SER A 233 -14.81 6.54 3.84
C SER A 233 -14.48 7.11 2.46
N ILE A 234 -13.63 6.43 1.68
CA ILE A 234 -13.33 6.77 0.28
C ILE A 234 -14.63 6.77 -0.54
N LYS A 235 -15.41 5.68 -0.44
CA LYS A 235 -16.70 5.55 -1.13
C LYS A 235 -17.70 6.62 -0.70
N ALA A 236 -17.72 6.98 0.58
CA ALA A 236 -18.54 8.08 1.09
C ALA A 236 -18.15 9.47 0.54
N GLN A 237 -16.92 9.64 0.05
CA GLN A 237 -16.48 10.85 -0.66
C GLN A 237 -16.84 10.83 -2.16
N GLY A 238 -17.61 9.84 -2.63
CA GLY A 238 -18.06 9.72 -4.02
C GLY A 238 -17.07 9.02 -4.96
N PHE A 239 -16.04 8.38 -4.41
CA PHE A 239 -15.12 7.55 -5.17
C PHE A 239 -15.69 6.14 -5.39
N GLU A 240 -15.67 5.68 -6.63
CA GLU A 240 -16.05 4.31 -6.99
C GLU A 240 -14.79 3.49 -7.28
N GLU A 241 -14.79 2.24 -6.84
CA GLU A 241 -13.70 1.31 -7.13
C GLU A 241 -13.71 0.96 -8.63
N THR A 242 -12.56 1.06 -9.27
CA THR A 242 -12.38 0.75 -10.70
C THR A 242 -11.29 -0.31 -10.86
N GLU A 243 -11.19 -0.87 -12.06
CA GLU A 243 -10.19 -1.88 -12.38
C GLU A 243 -8.75 -1.37 -12.14
N LEU A 244 -7.99 -2.14 -11.38
CA LEU A 244 -6.56 -1.92 -11.18
C LEU A 244 -5.80 -2.45 -12.40
N TRP A 245 -4.78 -1.72 -12.85
CA TRP A 245 -4.03 -2.05 -14.06
C TRP A 245 -2.98 -3.17 -13.90
N THR A 246 -2.82 -3.71 -12.69
CA THR A 246 -1.78 -4.67 -12.32
C THR A 246 -2.24 -5.52 -11.16
N THR A 247 -1.67 -6.71 -11.01
CA THR A 247 -1.87 -7.56 -9.83
C THR A 247 -0.74 -7.27 -8.83
N PRO A 248 -1.05 -6.82 -7.60
CA PRO A 248 -0.06 -6.59 -6.55
C PRO A 248 0.68 -7.86 -6.15
N GLY A 249 2.00 -7.83 -6.21
CA GLY A 249 2.89 -8.91 -5.76
C GLY A 249 3.63 -8.58 -4.45
N GLU A 250 3.90 -9.61 -3.65
CA GLU A 250 4.76 -9.51 -2.48
C GLU A 250 6.24 -9.36 -2.90
N ASN A 251 7.04 -8.58 -2.16
CA ASN A 251 8.50 -8.48 -2.34
C ASN A 251 9.23 -8.72 -1.01
N ASP A 252 10.55 -8.52 -0.96
CA ASP A 252 11.36 -8.88 0.21
C ASP A 252 11.03 -8.11 1.49
N CYS A 253 10.47 -6.89 1.38
CA CYS A 253 10.12 -6.08 2.55
C CYS A 253 8.62 -5.94 2.78
N PHE A 254 7.79 -6.16 1.76
CA PHE A 254 6.40 -5.73 1.79
C PHE A 254 5.48 -6.83 1.30
N LYS A 255 4.39 -7.02 2.06
CA LYS A 255 3.29 -7.91 1.71
C LYS A 255 2.02 -7.09 1.46
N PRO A 256 1.40 -7.16 0.27
CA PRO A 256 0.15 -6.45 0.00
C PRO A 256 -0.97 -6.92 0.93
N LEU A 257 -1.71 -5.97 1.49
CA LEU A 257 -2.93 -6.21 2.27
C LEU A 257 -4.20 -5.78 1.50
N SER A 258 -4.14 -4.63 0.83
CA SER A 258 -5.19 -4.14 -0.07
C SER A 258 -4.58 -3.14 -1.04
N VAL A 259 -4.84 -3.29 -2.34
CA VAL A 259 -4.41 -2.34 -3.36
C VAL A 259 -5.56 -2.09 -4.30
N LYS A 260 -5.95 -0.83 -4.43
CA LYS A 260 -7.16 -0.44 -5.16
C LYS A 260 -6.96 0.87 -5.90
N LEU A 261 -7.63 0.97 -7.04
CA LEU A 261 -7.82 2.20 -7.76
C LEU A 261 -9.28 2.65 -7.61
N TYR A 262 -9.45 3.94 -7.36
CA TYR A 262 -10.76 4.56 -7.27
C TYR A 262 -10.87 5.72 -8.25
N ARG A 263 -12.09 6.03 -8.68
CA ARG A 263 -12.40 7.15 -9.56
C ARG A 263 -13.56 7.99 -9.03
N ARG A 264 -13.46 9.31 -9.16
CA ARG A 264 -14.55 10.28 -8.90
C ARG A 264 -14.53 11.37 -9.97
N GLY A 265 -15.47 11.31 -10.91
CA GLY A 265 -15.44 12.20 -12.07
C GLY A 265 -14.15 11.99 -12.88
N ASP A 266 -13.32 13.03 -12.98
CA ASP A 266 -12.01 12.96 -13.63
C ASP A 266 -10.87 12.67 -12.64
N GLU A 267 -11.13 12.61 -11.34
CA GLU A 267 -10.11 12.31 -10.33
C GLU A 267 -9.91 10.80 -10.15
N TYR A 268 -8.66 10.37 -10.05
CA TYR A 268 -8.24 9.01 -9.77
C TYR A 268 -7.45 8.97 -8.46
N LEU A 269 -7.77 8.01 -7.60
CA LEU A 269 -7.11 7.78 -6.32
C LEU A 269 -6.60 6.33 -6.25
N TYR A 270 -5.30 6.15 -6.24
CA TYR A 270 -4.67 4.87 -5.92
C TYR A 270 -4.43 4.79 -4.40
N VAL A 271 -4.76 3.65 -3.79
CA VAL A 271 -4.48 3.36 -2.38
C VAL A 271 -3.89 1.97 -2.24
N GLU A 272 -2.75 1.87 -1.57
CA GLU A 272 -2.06 0.62 -1.26
C GLU A 272 -1.80 0.55 0.25
N PHE A 273 -2.27 -0.53 0.88
CA PHE A 273 -1.87 -0.95 2.21
C PHE A 273 -0.92 -2.14 2.07
N ALA A 274 0.30 -2.00 2.60
CA ALA A 274 1.30 -3.06 2.60
C ALA A 274 1.84 -3.27 4.01
N GLN A 275 1.81 -4.52 4.48
CA GLN A 275 2.50 -4.92 5.70
C GLN A 275 4.00 -4.84 5.46
N VAL A 276 4.73 -4.23 6.39
CA VAL A 276 6.19 -4.24 6.38
C VAL A 276 6.68 -5.50 7.09
N LYS A 277 7.37 -6.37 6.37
CA LYS A 277 7.83 -7.67 6.89
C LYS A 277 8.83 -7.46 8.01
N GLY A 278 8.69 -8.27 9.06
CA GLY A 278 9.57 -8.20 10.23
C GLY A 278 9.35 -6.97 11.12
N LEU A 279 8.34 -6.14 10.83
CA LEU A 279 7.95 -4.99 11.64
C LEU A 279 6.46 -5.06 11.96
N ASP A 280 6.04 -4.59 13.13
CA ASP A 280 4.61 -4.41 13.46
C ASP A 280 4.05 -3.11 12.82
N LEU A 281 4.32 -2.91 11.53
CA LEU A 281 4.03 -1.69 10.78
C LEU A 281 3.30 -1.99 9.47
N VAL A 282 2.36 -1.10 9.12
CA VAL A 282 1.75 -1.04 7.79
C VAL A 282 2.10 0.28 7.14
N ARG A 283 2.61 0.22 5.90
CA ARG A 283 2.78 1.37 5.02
C ARG A 283 1.51 1.55 4.20
N VAL A 284 1.07 2.80 4.08
CA VAL A 284 -0.05 3.19 3.22
C VAL A 284 0.41 4.21 2.20
N LEU A 285 0.35 3.85 0.92
CA LEU A 285 0.60 4.76 -0.19
C LEU A 285 -0.75 5.25 -0.75
N MET A 286 -0.87 6.56 -0.93
CA MET A 286 -2.00 7.18 -1.62
C MET A 286 -1.49 8.13 -2.71
N VAL A 287 -2.08 8.03 -3.91
CA VAL A 287 -1.78 8.92 -5.03
C VAL A 287 -3.09 9.40 -5.64
N LEU A 288 -3.28 10.72 -5.69
CA LEU A 288 -4.48 11.36 -6.26
C LEU A 288 -4.09 12.32 -7.39
N SER A 289 -4.74 12.20 -8.55
CA SER A 289 -4.58 13.12 -9.69
C SER A 289 -5.83 13.14 -10.57
N GLU A 290 -5.97 14.14 -11.43
CA GLU A 290 -7.01 14.21 -12.48
C GLU A 290 -6.65 13.35 -13.71
N ASP A 291 -5.42 12.85 -13.78
CA ASP A 291 -4.94 12.02 -14.88
C ASP A 291 -4.57 10.62 -14.37
N GLU A 292 -5.26 9.60 -14.89
CA GLU A 292 -5.02 8.19 -14.56
C GLU A 292 -3.57 7.78 -14.88
N GLY A 293 -2.99 8.27 -15.98
CA GLY A 293 -1.62 8.02 -16.39
C GLY A 293 -0.60 8.58 -15.39
N VAL A 294 -0.89 9.76 -14.81
CA VAL A 294 -0.09 10.31 -13.71
C VAL A 294 -0.20 9.43 -12.48
N VAL A 295 -1.41 9.02 -12.07
CA VAL A 295 -1.60 8.12 -10.93
C VAL A 295 -0.85 6.80 -11.13
N LYS A 296 -0.96 6.18 -12.31
CA LYS A 296 -0.27 4.95 -12.68
C LYS A 296 1.24 5.08 -12.57
N ALA A 297 1.83 6.13 -13.14
CA ALA A 297 3.27 6.33 -13.11
C ALA A 297 3.80 6.49 -11.68
N TYR A 298 3.09 7.27 -10.85
CA TYR A 298 3.47 7.49 -9.45
C TYR A 298 3.27 6.23 -8.60
N ALA A 299 2.15 5.54 -8.77
CA ALA A 299 1.92 4.27 -8.09
C ALA A 299 3.02 3.27 -8.45
N LYS A 300 3.37 3.10 -9.74
CA LYS A 300 4.50 2.23 -10.14
C LYS A 300 5.84 2.68 -9.56
N ALA A 301 6.09 3.99 -9.52
CA ALA A 301 7.33 4.54 -8.95
C ALA A 301 7.51 4.20 -7.48
N PHE A 302 6.45 4.34 -6.69
CA PHE A 302 6.53 4.36 -5.23
C PHE A 302 5.79 3.21 -4.53
N SER A 303 5.16 2.34 -5.31
CA SER A 303 4.46 1.13 -4.85
C SER A 303 5.40 0.26 -4.03
N ALA A 304 4.94 -0.19 -2.88
CA ALA A 304 5.67 -1.15 -2.06
C ALA A 304 5.54 -2.57 -2.62
N VAL A 305 4.61 -2.81 -3.55
CA VAL A 305 4.34 -4.13 -4.13
C VAL A 305 5.13 -4.32 -5.43
N GLY A 306 5.53 -5.56 -5.70
CA GLY A 306 6.01 -5.94 -7.03
C GLY A 306 4.86 -5.92 -8.03
N ASP A 307 5.16 -5.69 -9.31
CA ASP A 307 4.25 -6.08 -10.39
C ASP A 307 4.55 -7.56 -10.70
N GLU A 308 3.58 -8.46 -10.56
CA GLU A 308 3.69 -9.75 -11.25
C GLU A 308 3.57 -9.45 -12.76
N GLY A 309 4.67 -9.66 -13.48
CA GLY A 309 4.76 -9.43 -14.92
C GLY A 309 3.87 -10.36 -15.74
#